data_AF-A0A2U3RIZ3-F1
#
_entry.id   AF-A0A2U3RIZ3-F1
#
_cell.length_a   1.000
_cell.length_b   1.000
_cell.length_c   1.000
_cell.angle_alpha   90.00
_cell.angle_beta   90.00
_cell.angle_gamma   90.00
#
_symmetry.space_group_name_H-M   'P 1'
#
loop_
_entity.id
_entity.type
_entity.pdbx_description
1 polymer ?
#
loop_
_entity_poly.entity_id
_entity_poly.type
_entity_poly.pdbx_seq_one_letter_code
_entity_poly.pdbx_strand_id
1 'polypeptide(L)' 'MNEFKKYSDLCNIELQGLRDLLLRYKKKLFNDRFQNSVDVVNSVKNFGCLKKKIAQISTEILQRTIKKNEEEK' A
#
# COMPACT_ATOMS: atom_id res chain seq x y z
N MET A 1 13.41 -2.90 6.08
CA MET A 1 12.16 -2.56 5.37
C MET A 1 11.79 -1.15 5.79
N ASN A 2 11.78 -0.15 4.89
CA ASN A 2 11.20 1.15 5.24
C ASN A 2 9.68 1.01 5.20
N GLU A 3 9.13 0.37 6.24
CA GLU A 3 7.69 0.41 6.49
C GLU A 3 7.32 1.80 6.98
N PHE A 4 6.43 2.47 6.27
CA PHE A 4 5.75 3.63 6.83
C PHE A 4 4.89 3.17 8.02
N LYS A 5 4.99 3.88 9.13
CA LYS A 5 4.34 3.53 10.41
C LYS A 5 3.03 4.29 10.58
N LYS A 6 2.98 5.53 10.11
CA LYS A 6 1.82 6.42 10.18
C LYS A 6 1.47 6.95 8.80
N TYR A 7 0.21 7.33 8.60
CA TYR A 7 -0.25 7.92 7.33
C TYR A 7 0.58 9.16 6.94
N SER A 8 0.94 10.00 7.92
CA SER A 8 1.78 11.18 7.74
C SER A 8 3.12 10.91 7.09
N ASP A 9 3.67 9.70 7.23
CA ASP A 9 4.95 9.33 6.64
C ASP A 9 4.85 9.29 5.10
N LEU A 10 3.66 9.08 4.56
CA LEU A 10 3.41 9.07 3.11
C LEU A 10 3.59 10.47 2.50
N CYS A 11 3.32 11.55 3.25
CA CYS A 11 3.46 12.94 2.80
C CYS A 11 4.89 13.25 2.31
N ASN A 12 5.90 12.63 2.92
CA ASN A 12 7.31 12.86 2.61
C ASN A 12 7.84 12.02 1.45
N ILE A 13 7.04 11.10 0.91
CA ILE A 13 7.43 10.21 -0.19
C ILE A 13 7.02 10.85 -1.51
N GLU A 14 7.89 10.88 -2.50
CA GLU A 14 7.55 11.33 -3.86
C GLU A 14 6.43 10.49 -4.49
N LEU A 15 5.69 11.06 -5.45
CA LEU A 15 4.57 10.37 -6.10
C LEU A 15 5.00 9.05 -6.74
N GLN A 16 6.17 9.00 -7.39
CA GLN A 16 6.70 7.75 -7.94
C GLN A 16 7.08 6.77 -6.82
N GLY A 17 7.67 7.26 -5.73
CA GLY A 17 7.94 6.46 -4.53
C GLY A 17 6.67 5.84 -3.92
N LEU A 18 5.53 6.55 -3.92
CA LEU A 18 4.24 6.03 -3.49
C LEU A 18 3.74 4.91 -4.41
N ARG A 19 3.91 5.04 -5.73
CA ARG A 19 3.54 4.00 -6.71
C ARG A 19 4.39 2.75 -6.53
N ASP A 20 5.70 2.91 -6.33
CA ASP A 20 6.60 1.79 -6.07
C ASP A 20 6.26 1.10 -4.74
N LEU A 21 5.95 1.88 -3.71
CA LEU A 21 5.50 1.38 -2.42
C LEU A 21 4.20 0.58 -2.56
N LEU A 22 3.21 1.11 -3.29
CA LEU A 22 1.95 0.42 -3.58
C LEU A 22 2.18 -0.93 -4.26
N LEU A 23 3.07 -0.97 -5.26
CA LEU A 23 3.42 -2.20 -5.95
C LEU A 23 4.04 -3.24 -5.01
N ARG A 24 4.99 -2.82 -4.15
CA ARG A 24 5.61 -3.70 -3.15
C ARG A 24 4.59 -4.29 -2.18
N TYR A 25 3.66 -3.48 -1.66
CA TYR A 25 2.62 -3.94 -0.75
C TYR A 25 1.62 -4.89 -1.43
N LYS A 26 1.25 -4.64 -2.70
CA LYS A 26 0.41 -5.56 -3.49
C LYS A 26 1.11 -6.90 -3.74
N LYS A 27 2.40 -6.89 -4.10
CA LYS A 27 3.20 -8.12 -4.25
C LYS A 27 3.26 -8.92 -2.95
N LYS A 28 3.48 -8.25 -1.81
CA LYS A 28 3.44 -8.90 -0.49
C LYS A 28 2.07 -9.54 -0.22
N LEU A 29 0.97 -8.84 -0.50
CA LEU A 29 -0.38 -9.39 -0.30
C LEU A 29 -0.64 -10.62 -1.19
N PHE A 30 -0.16 -10.59 -2.42
CA PHE A 30 -0.25 -11.75 -3.32
C PHE A 30 0.53 -12.94 -2.75
N ASN A 31 1.79 -12.75 -2.36
CA ASN A 31 2.62 -13.81 -1.80
C ASN A 31 2.03 -14.37 -0.50
N ASP A 32 1.54 -13.50 0.38
CA ASP A 32 0.93 -13.91 1.65
C ASP A 32 -0.34 -14.75 1.43
N ARG A 33 -1.14 -14.43 0.40
CA ARG A 33 -2.32 -15.22 0.01
C ARG A 33 -1.93 -16.54 -0.64
N PHE A 34 -0.94 -16.51 -1.54
CA PHE A 34 -0.44 -17.71 -2.19
C PHE A 34 0.09 -18.71 -1.16
N GLN A 35 0.92 -18.24 -0.23
CA GLN A 35 1.41 -19.06 0.87
C GLN A 35 0.26 -19.62 1.72
N ASN A 36 -0.76 -18.79 2.05
CA ASN A 36 -1.93 -19.25 2.81
C ASN A 36 -2.71 -20.35 2.05
N SER A 37 -2.81 -20.27 0.71
CA SER A 37 -3.49 -21.30 -0.08
C SER A 37 -2.73 -22.63 -0.17
N VAL A 38 -1.40 -22.61 -0.04
CA VAL A 38 -0.55 -23.81 -0.11
C VAL A 38 -0.36 -24.44 1.28
N ASP A 39 -0.40 -23.62 2.34
CA ASP A 39 -0.05 -23.99 3.70
C ASP A 39 -1.30 -24.38 4.50
N VAL A 40 -1.79 -25.61 4.29
CA VAL A 40 -3.06 -26.14 4.86
C VAL A 40 -3.06 -26.20 6.40
N VAL A 41 -1.88 -26.13 7.03
CA VAL A 41 -1.69 -26.38 8.48
C VAL A 41 -1.69 -25.10 9.32
N ASN A 42 -1.56 -23.92 8.71
CA ASN A 42 -1.44 -22.65 9.44
C ASN A 42 -2.75 -21.84 9.49
N SER A 43 -2.99 -21.19 10.64
CA SER A 43 -4.19 -20.41 10.92
C SER A 43 -4.49 -19.34 9.86
N VAL A 44 -5.77 -19.01 9.68
CA VAL A 44 -6.26 -17.96 8.77
C VAL A 44 -5.50 -16.65 9.03
N LYS A 45 -4.50 -16.34 8.19
CA LYS A 45 -3.73 -15.10 8.31
C LYS A 45 -4.62 -13.88 8.08
N ASN A 46 -4.65 -12.98 9.05
CA ASN A 46 -5.37 -11.72 8.94
C ASN A 46 -4.61 -10.74 8.03
N PHE A 47 -5.11 -10.52 6.81
CA PHE A 47 -4.54 -9.57 5.85
C PHE A 47 -5.01 -8.12 6.07
N GLY A 48 -5.81 -7.84 7.09
CA GLY A 48 -6.47 -6.55 7.30
C GLY A 48 -5.48 -5.39 7.44
N CYS A 49 -4.37 -5.58 8.17
CA CYS A 49 -3.33 -4.56 8.29
C CYS A 49 -2.71 -4.21 6.93
N LEU A 50 -2.40 -5.22 6.11
CA LEU A 50 -1.78 -5.02 4.81
C LEU A 50 -2.74 -4.35 3.81
N LYS A 51 -4.02 -4.76 3.82
CA LYS A 51 -5.08 -4.11 3.03
C LYS A 51 -5.26 -2.65 3.41
N LYS A 52 -5.25 -2.32 4.71
CA LYS A 52 -5.33 -0.93 5.20
C LYS A 52 -4.16 -0.09 4.69
N LYS A 53 -2.92 -0.62 4.75
CA LYS A 53 -1.74 0.08 4.22
C LYS A 53 -1.85 0.35 2.71
N ILE A 54 -2.34 -0.62 1.92
CA ILE A 54 -2.58 -0.45 0.48
C ILE A 54 -3.62 0.64 0.21
N ALA A 55 -4.72 0.66 0.98
CA ALA A 55 -5.75 1.67 0.84
C ALA A 55 -5.20 3.08 1.14
N GLN A 56 -4.45 3.23 2.23
CA GLN A 56 -3.81 4.49 2.60
C GLN A 56 -2.89 5.05 1.50
N ILE A 57 -2.02 4.21 0.92
CA ILE A 57 -1.15 4.63 -0.18
C ILE A 57 -1.98 5.04 -1.41
N SER A 58 -3.04 4.29 -1.72
CA SER A 58 -3.91 4.58 -2.86
C SER A 58 -4.65 5.91 -2.69
N THR A 59 -5.12 6.21 -1.47
CA THR A 59 -5.73 7.49 -1.12
C THR A 59 -4.76 8.64 -1.30
N GLU A 60 -3.54 8.53 -0.80
CA GLU A 60 -2.52 9.57 -0.93
C GLU A 60 -2.19 9.87 -2.40
N ILE A 61 -2.03 8.83 -3.22
CA ILE A 61 -1.80 8.98 -4.67
C ILE A 61 -2.97 9.73 -5.33
N LEU A 62 -4.21 9.36 -4.99
CA LEU A 62 -5.40 9.99 -5.53
C LEU A 62 -5.47 11.48 -5.16
N GLN A 63 -5.29 11.80 -3.88
CA GLN A 63 -5.32 13.18 -3.38
C GLN A 63 -4.30 14.08 -4.09
N ARG A 64 -3.06 13.59 -4.27
CA ARG A 64 -2.04 14.35 -4.99
C ARG A 64 -2.32 14.51 -6.48
N THR A 65 -2.91 13.49 -7.10
CA THR A 65 -3.30 13.55 -8.50
C THR A 65 -4.40 14.59 -8.71
N ILE A 66 -5.40 14.64 -7.82
CA ILE A 66 -6.46 15.66 -7.85
C ILE A 66 -5.87 17.06 -7.68
N LYS A 67 -5.04 17.28 -6.64
CA LYS A 67 -4.42 18.60 -6.36
C LYS A 67 -3.59 19.11 -7.53
N LYS A 68 -2.79 18.24 -8.15
CA LYS A 68 -1.99 18.60 -9.33
C LYS A 68 -2.87 19.06 -10.49
N ASN A 69 -3.99 18.38 -10.74
CA ASN A 69 -4.92 18.74 -11.81
C ASN A 69 -5.69 20.04 -11.52
N GLU A 70 -5.85 20.42 -10.25
CA GLU A 70 -6.44 21.71 -9.84
C GLU A 70 -5.46 22.87 -9.99
N GLU A 71 -4.15 22.64 -9.76
CA GLU A 71 -3.08 23.64 -9.93
C GLU A 71 -2.76 23.94 -11.41
N GLU A 72 -3.11 23.02 -12.32
CA GLU A 72 -2.91 23.16 -13.78
C GLU A 72 -4.11 23.82 -14.51
N LYS A 73 -5.18 24.21 -13.79
CA LYS A 73 -6.37 24.90 -14.31
C LYS A 73 -6.32 26.41 -14.07
#